data_AF-A0A437UV87-F1
#
_entry.id   AF-A0A437UV87-F1
#
_cell.length_a   1.000
_cell.length_b   1.000
_cell.length_c   1.000
_cell.angle_alpha   90.00
_cell.angle_beta   90.00
_cell.angle_gamma   90.00
#
_symmetry.space_group_name_H-M   'P 1'
#
loop_
_entity.id
_entity.type
_entity.pdbx_description
1 polymer ?
#
loop_
_entity_poly.entity_id
_entity_poly.type
_entity_poly.pdbx_seq_one_letter_code
_entity_poly.pdbx_strand_id
1 'polypeptide(L)'
;MIEDLSGYSRRRRQEVGFEIAAIAHAAPELLGDHIDALVDALYRPEAQTRWEVLDALTVLASLYGEKTFAAFEGAEASLFDEGSATVRLAAFLFLCRYGASAPGRSDEAWPLLDEAIQCFHGDAEYHDMLVGLLELAQGSISPACAAALTERVGFDAGNGASFIKTYSAEIIRAAEDKKA
;
A
#
# COMPACT_ATOMS: atom_id res chain seq x y z
N MET A 1 23.55 6.99 6.62
CA MET A 1 22.31 7.30 5.86
C MET A 1 21.12 6.67 6.57
N ILE A 2 20.91 5.36 6.53
CA ILE A 2 19.76 4.69 7.19
C ILE A 2 19.59 5.09 8.67
N GLU A 3 20.67 5.12 9.44
CA GLU A 3 20.66 5.53 10.85
C GLU A 3 20.05 6.94 11.08
N ASP A 4 20.13 7.83 10.09
CA ASP A 4 19.61 9.20 10.18
C ASP A 4 18.07 9.23 10.26
N LEU A 5 17.36 8.17 9.85
CA LEU A 5 15.91 8.01 10.04
C LEU A 5 15.51 8.01 11.53
N SER A 6 16.43 7.58 12.39
CA SER A 6 16.26 7.60 13.86
C SER A 6 16.87 8.85 14.52
N GLY A 7 17.57 9.68 13.75
CA GLY A 7 18.27 10.86 14.26
C GLY A 7 17.33 11.97 14.73
N TYR A 8 17.83 12.90 15.54
CA TYR A 8 17.01 13.96 16.16
C TYR A 8 16.47 15.01 15.18
N SER A 9 17.14 15.24 14.05
CA SER A 9 16.76 16.29 13.11
C SER A 9 15.60 15.86 12.21
N ARG A 10 14.43 16.48 12.42
CA ARG A 10 13.25 16.34 11.55
C ARG A 10 13.61 16.48 10.07
N ARG A 11 14.29 17.57 9.72
CA ARG A 11 14.65 17.88 8.34
C ARG A 11 15.53 16.77 7.75
N ARG A 12 16.48 16.27 8.52
CA ARG A 12 17.39 15.21 8.06
C ARG A 12 16.64 13.90 7.81
N ARG A 13 15.69 13.53 8.67
CA ARG A 13 14.84 12.35 8.45
C ARG A 13 14.06 12.45 7.14
N GLN A 14 13.50 13.62 6.83
CA GLN A 14 12.75 13.82 5.59
C GLN A 14 13.64 13.76 4.34
N GLU A 15 14.83 14.39 4.39
CA GLU A 15 15.83 14.33 3.31
C GLU A 15 16.26 12.88 3.03
N VAL A 16 16.57 12.12 4.10
CA VAL A 16 16.99 10.73 3.98
C VAL A 16 15.85 9.81 3.58
N GLY A 17 14.62 10.04 4.05
CA GLY A 17 13.44 9.30 3.60
C GLY A 17 13.26 9.40 2.09
N PHE A 18 13.36 10.62 1.54
CA PHE A 18 13.30 10.86 0.10
C PHE A 18 14.44 10.16 -0.67
N GLU A 19 15.68 10.24 -0.17
CA GLU A 19 16.81 9.52 -0.77
C GLU A 19 16.60 8.00 -0.78
N ILE A 20 16.05 7.45 0.31
CA ILE A 20 15.75 6.02 0.45
C ILE A 20 14.66 5.58 -0.51
N ALA A 21 13.57 6.35 -0.66
CA ALA A 21 12.53 6.04 -1.64
C ALA A 21 13.11 6.00 -3.06
N ALA A 22 13.94 6.98 -3.42
CA ALA A 22 14.64 6.99 -4.71
C ALA A 22 15.54 5.76 -4.91
N ILE A 23 16.26 5.32 -3.87
CA ILE A 23 17.06 4.09 -3.91
C ILE A 23 16.18 2.86 -4.06
N ALA A 24 15.06 2.78 -3.34
CA ALA A 24 14.15 1.64 -3.44
C ALA A 24 13.66 1.43 -4.88
N HIS A 25 13.31 2.51 -5.59
CA HIS A 25 12.90 2.43 -7.00
C HIS A 25 14.04 2.12 -7.97
N ALA A 26 15.29 2.49 -7.65
CA ALA A 26 16.43 2.31 -8.54
C ALA A 26 17.24 1.02 -8.32
N ALA A 27 17.40 0.61 -7.07
CA ALA A 27 18.24 -0.50 -6.63
C ALA A 27 17.72 -1.08 -5.28
N PRO A 28 16.51 -1.68 -5.26
CA PRO A 28 15.86 -2.14 -4.04
C PRO A 28 16.64 -3.21 -3.27
N GLU A 29 17.48 -3.98 -3.96
CA GLU A 29 18.34 -5.01 -3.34
C GLU A 29 19.33 -4.45 -2.31
N LEU A 30 19.63 -3.14 -2.38
CA LEU A 30 20.51 -2.46 -1.43
C LEU A 30 19.85 -2.18 -0.07
N LEU A 31 18.52 -2.34 0.04
CA LEU A 31 17.76 -1.99 1.25
C LEU A 31 17.27 -3.21 2.04
N GLY A 32 17.51 -4.44 1.55
CA GLY A 32 16.97 -5.66 2.18
C GLY A 32 17.42 -5.91 3.63
N ASP A 33 18.61 -5.44 3.99
CA ASP A 33 19.16 -5.52 5.36
C ASP A 33 18.75 -4.33 6.25
N HIS A 34 17.98 -3.40 5.68
CA HIS A 34 17.57 -2.15 6.35
C HIS A 34 16.06 -2.07 6.57
N ILE A 35 15.30 -3.12 6.22
CA ILE A 35 13.83 -3.16 6.36
C ILE A 35 13.40 -2.84 7.79
N ASP A 36 14.06 -3.36 8.82
CA ASP A 36 13.69 -3.08 10.21
C ASP A 36 13.80 -1.59 10.57
N ALA A 37 14.80 -0.89 10.01
CA ALA A 37 14.96 0.55 10.21
C ALA A 37 13.89 1.36 9.45
N LEU A 38 13.42 0.85 8.32
CA LEU A 38 12.27 1.41 7.59
C LEU A 38 10.99 1.22 8.40
N VAL A 39 10.75 0.02 8.94
CA VAL A 39 9.60 -0.25 9.81
C VAL A 39 9.58 0.68 11.03
N ASP A 40 10.71 0.87 11.73
CA ASP A 40 10.78 1.82 12.87
C ASP A 40 10.45 3.26 12.44
N ALA A 41 10.82 3.65 11.23
CA ALA A 41 10.59 5.01 10.73
C ALA A 41 9.11 5.33 10.45
N LEU A 42 8.23 4.31 10.38
CA LEU A 42 6.78 4.52 10.30
C LEU A 42 6.21 5.22 11.54
N TYR A 43 6.92 5.18 12.68
CA TYR A 43 6.50 5.82 13.93
C TYR A 43 7.07 7.23 14.11
N ARG A 44 7.64 7.85 13.06
CA ARG A 44 8.09 9.25 13.12
C ARG A 44 6.89 10.20 13.02
N PRO A 45 6.93 11.36 13.69
CA PRO A 45 5.78 12.27 13.73
C PRO A 45 5.52 12.98 12.39
N GLU A 46 6.51 13.06 11.51
CA GLU A 46 6.36 13.70 10.20
C GLU A 46 5.68 12.82 9.18
N ALA A 47 4.62 13.35 8.54
CA ALA A 47 3.95 12.71 7.42
C ALA A 47 4.93 12.32 6.29
N GLN A 48 5.85 13.22 5.93
CA GLN A 48 6.79 12.96 4.84
C GLN A 48 7.68 11.75 5.11
N THR A 49 8.28 11.64 6.30
CA THR A 49 9.12 10.48 6.62
C THR A 49 8.31 9.19 6.52
N ARG A 50 7.06 9.18 7.01
CA ARG A 50 6.19 8.00 6.95
C ARG A 50 5.85 7.60 5.51
N TRP A 51 5.40 8.55 4.67
CA TRP A 51 5.00 8.19 3.29
C TRP A 51 6.20 7.74 2.44
N GLU A 52 7.38 8.36 2.58
CA GLU A 52 8.56 7.99 1.77
C GLU A 52 9.02 6.58 2.13
N VAL A 53 8.93 6.25 3.42
CA VAL A 53 9.31 4.92 3.91
C VAL A 53 8.26 3.87 3.54
N LEU A 54 6.97 4.20 3.55
CA LEU A 54 5.92 3.31 3.02
C LEU A 54 6.09 3.05 1.52
N ASP A 55 6.46 4.07 0.74
CA ASP A 55 6.77 3.90 -0.68
C ASP A 55 7.96 2.95 -0.87
N ALA A 56 9.06 3.16 -0.14
CA ALA A 56 10.20 2.26 -0.17
C ALA A 56 9.84 0.82 0.22
N LEU A 57 9.06 0.63 1.29
CA LEU A 57 8.58 -0.68 1.74
C LEU A 57 7.66 -1.35 0.71
N THR A 58 6.87 -0.57 -0.04
CA THR A 58 6.02 -1.07 -1.13
C THR A 58 6.88 -1.68 -2.23
N VAL A 59 7.95 -1.01 -2.64
CA VAL A 59 8.87 -1.60 -3.63
C VAL A 59 9.53 -2.87 -3.11
N LEU A 60 9.95 -2.87 -1.84
CA LEU A 60 10.64 -4.00 -1.21
C LEU A 60 9.75 -5.22 -0.97
N ALA A 61 8.43 -5.05 -0.81
CA ALA A 61 7.50 -6.15 -0.56
C ALA A 61 7.53 -7.24 -1.65
N SER A 62 7.84 -6.87 -2.91
CA SER A 62 7.98 -7.83 -4.01
C SER A 62 9.20 -8.75 -3.88
N LEU A 63 10.25 -8.30 -3.20
CA LEU A 63 11.52 -9.03 -3.05
C LEU A 63 11.65 -9.69 -1.68
N TYR A 64 11.08 -9.07 -0.65
CA TYR A 64 11.29 -9.41 0.75
C TYR A 64 9.98 -9.53 1.53
N GLY A 65 8.90 -9.97 0.89
CA GLY A 65 7.53 -9.92 1.42
C GLY A 65 7.33 -10.46 2.84
N GLU A 66 8.12 -11.45 3.28
CA GLU A 66 8.09 -11.95 4.67
C GLU A 66 8.69 -10.94 5.67
N LYS A 67 9.81 -10.30 5.33
CA LYS A 67 10.43 -9.27 6.18
C LYS A 67 9.56 -8.01 6.26
N THR A 68 8.93 -7.62 5.16
CA THR A 68 8.06 -6.44 5.14
C THR A 68 6.76 -6.62 5.93
N PHE A 69 6.43 -7.84 6.37
CA PHE A 69 5.27 -8.07 7.25
C PHE A 69 5.34 -7.25 8.54
N ALA A 70 6.54 -6.99 9.06
CA ALA A 70 6.71 -6.17 10.26
C ALA A 70 6.20 -4.73 10.08
N ALA A 71 6.01 -4.25 8.84
CA ALA A 71 5.42 -2.96 8.55
C ALA A 71 3.89 -2.92 8.69
N PHE A 72 3.21 -4.07 8.82
CA PHE A 72 1.75 -4.16 8.74
C PHE A 72 1.04 -3.25 9.77
N GLU A 73 1.45 -3.33 11.04
CA GLU A 73 0.88 -2.48 12.11
C GLU A 73 1.11 -0.98 11.85
N GLY A 74 2.32 -0.62 11.40
CA GLY A 74 2.64 0.77 11.07
C GLY A 74 1.86 1.28 9.85
N ALA A 75 1.60 0.41 8.88
CA ALA A 75 0.77 0.71 7.71
C ALA A 75 -0.71 0.86 8.09
N GLU A 76 -1.26 -0.02 8.94
CA GLU A 76 -2.62 0.10 9.46
C GLU A 76 -2.83 1.45 10.18
N ALA A 77 -1.92 1.81 11.10
CA ALA A 77 -2.00 3.10 11.78
C ALA A 77 -1.91 4.29 10.82
N SER A 78 -1.12 4.16 9.75
CA SER A 78 -0.95 5.19 8.71
C SER A 78 -2.14 5.27 7.75
N LEU A 79 -2.87 4.17 7.54
CA LEU A 79 -4.02 4.09 6.63
C LEU A 79 -5.16 5.01 7.05
N PHE A 80 -5.31 5.24 8.35
CA PHE A 80 -6.35 6.08 8.94
C PHE A 80 -5.78 7.41 9.50
N ASP A 81 -4.64 7.86 8.97
CA ASP A 81 -4.05 9.15 9.34
C ASP A 81 -4.98 10.32 8.93
N GLU A 82 -5.58 10.97 9.94
CA GLU A 82 -6.48 12.12 9.75
C GLU A 82 -5.76 13.37 9.22
N GLY A 83 -4.43 13.45 9.40
CA GLY A 83 -3.63 14.63 9.09
C GLY A 83 -2.99 14.62 7.70
N SER A 84 -2.94 13.48 7.01
CA SER A 84 -2.27 13.37 5.71
C SER A 84 -2.84 12.32 4.77
N ALA A 85 -3.55 12.78 3.73
CA ALA A 85 -3.99 11.93 2.62
C ALA A 85 -2.84 11.18 1.93
N THR A 86 -1.65 11.80 1.84
CA THR A 86 -0.46 11.17 1.25
C THR A 86 0.03 9.98 2.08
N VAL A 87 -0.02 10.08 3.41
CA VAL A 87 0.33 8.94 4.29
C VAL A 87 -0.69 7.83 4.15
N ARG A 88 -1.99 8.14 4.13
CA ARG A 88 -3.05 7.16 3.92
C ARG A 88 -2.90 6.43 2.59
N LEU A 89 -2.66 7.17 1.51
CA LEU A 89 -2.45 6.59 0.18
C LEU A 89 -1.21 5.67 0.16
N ALA A 90 -0.07 6.12 0.72
CA ALA A 90 1.14 5.30 0.76
C ALA A 90 0.92 4.00 1.55
N ALA A 91 0.17 4.05 2.65
CA ALA A 91 -0.20 2.87 3.43
C ALA A 91 -1.14 1.94 2.66
N PHE A 92 -2.12 2.51 1.97
CA PHE A 92 -3.05 1.75 1.12
C PHE A 92 -2.32 0.98 0.02
N LEU A 93 -1.39 1.64 -0.68
CA LEU A 93 -0.59 1.01 -1.74
C LEU A 93 0.33 -0.08 -1.20
N PHE A 94 0.98 0.16 -0.05
CA PHE A 94 1.76 -0.87 0.63
C PHE A 94 0.91 -2.11 0.95
N LEU A 95 -0.28 -1.92 1.53
CA LEU A 95 -1.17 -3.01 1.90
C LEU A 95 -1.69 -3.78 0.67
N CYS A 96 -1.97 -3.08 -0.43
CA CYS A 96 -2.32 -3.72 -1.70
C CYS A 96 -1.18 -4.62 -2.19
N ARG A 97 0.06 -4.11 -2.20
CA ARG A 97 1.26 -4.85 -2.60
C ARG A 97 1.54 -6.04 -1.69
N TYR A 98 1.40 -5.86 -0.39
CA TYR A 98 1.55 -6.92 0.60
C TYR A 98 0.50 -8.03 0.37
N GLY A 99 -0.78 -7.65 0.24
CA GLY A 99 -1.87 -8.58 -0.04
C GLY A 99 -1.69 -9.32 -1.36
N ALA A 100 -1.17 -8.64 -2.39
CA ALA A 100 -0.89 -9.21 -3.72
C ALA A 100 0.18 -10.31 -3.71
N SER A 101 0.94 -10.47 -2.63
CA SER A 101 2.10 -11.36 -2.60
C SER A 101 1.79 -12.80 -2.19
N ALA A 102 0.67 -13.06 -1.48
CA ALA A 102 0.23 -14.40 -1.12
C ALA A 102 -1.22 -14.45 -0.63
N PRO A 103 -1.96 -15.57 -0.81
CA PRO A 103 -3.35 -15.69 -0.39
C PRO A 103 -3.63 -15.33 1.07
N GLY A 104 -2.85 -15.86 2.01
CA GLY A 104 -3.04 -15.57 3.44
C GLY A 104 -2.82 -14.09 3.78
N ARG A 105 -1.96 -13.39 3.04
CA ARG A 105 -1.71 -11.96 3.21
C ARG A 105 -2.85 -11.12 2.64
N SER A 106 -3.45 -11.58 1.55
CA SER A 106 -4.64 -10.93 0.98
C SER A 106 -5.82 -10.97 1.93
N ASP A 107 -6.02 -12.09 2.66
CA ASP A 107 -7.08 -12.22 3.66
C ASP A 107 -6.87 -11.28 4.86
N GLU A 108 -5.61 -11.03 5.21
CA GLU A 108 -5.23 -10.13 6.30
C GLU A 108 -5.34 -8.65 5.90
N ALA A 109 -4.90 -8.29 4.69
CA ALA A 109 -4.94 -6.91 4.20
C ALA A 109 -6.34 -6.46 3.80
N TRP A 110 -7.17 -7.37 3.28
CA TRP A 110 -8.46 -7.03 2.67
C TRP A 110 -9.41 -6.28 3.60
N PRO A 111 -9.63 -6.66 4.88
CA PRO A 111 -10.53 -5.92 5.77
C PRO A 111 -10.15 -4.43 5.91
N LEU A 112 -8.85 -4.12 5.99
CA LEU A 112 -8.35 -2.75 6.09
C LEU A 112 -8.54 -1.99 4.76
N LEU A 113 -8.22 -2.64 3.64
CA LEU A 113 -8.39 -2.06 2.31
C LEU A 113 -9.87 -1.80 1.98
N ASP A 114 -10.75 -2.72 2.37
CA ASP A 114 -12.20 -2.60 2.18
C ASP A 114 -12.79 -1.44 2.99
N GLU A 115 -12.36 -1.25 4.22
CA GLU A 115 -12.74 -0.09 5.03
C GLU A 115 -12.22 1.20 4.39
N ALA A 116 -10.92 1.28 4.09
CA ALA A 116 -10.30 2.49 3.54
C ALA A 116 -10.91 2.90 2.19
N ILE A 117 -11.15 1.97 1.27
CA ILE A 117 -11.73 2.31 -0.04
C ILE A 117 -13.16 2.85 0.08
N GLN A 118 -13.91 2.45 1.10
CA GLN A 118 -15.22 3.01 1.40
C GLN A 118 -15.11 4.41 2.00
N CYS A 119 -14.20 4.60 2.95
CA CYS A 119 -13.98 5.87 3.63
C CYS A 119 -13.56 6.98 2.66
N PHE A 120 -12.73 6.66 1.67
CA PHE A 120 -12.10 7.63 0.77
C PHE A 120 -12.67 7.59 -0.65
N HIS A 121 -13.88 7.03 -0.83
CA HIS A 121 -14.53 6.98 -2.14
C HIS A 121 -14.83 8.39 -2.67
N GLY A 122 -14.24 8.72 -3.82
CA GLY A 122 -14.40 10.03 -4.46
C GLY A 122 -13.41 11.09 -3.99
N ASP A 123 -12.52 10.77 -3.05
CA ASP A 123 -11.42 11.65 -2.66
C ASP A 123 -10.39 11.78 -3.81
N ALA A 124 -9.49 12.77 -3.69
CA ALA A 124 -8.52 13.07 -4.74
C ALA A 124 -7.57 11.89 -5.02
N GLU A 125 -7.20 11.15 -3.97
CA GLU A 125 -6.36 9.95 -4.03
C GLU A 125 -7.08 8.69 -4.53
N TYR A 126 -8.40 8.73 -4.72
CA TYR A 126 -9.20 7.54 -5.05
C TYR A 126 -8.77 6.89 -6.37
N HIS A 127 -8.32 7.68 -7.33
CA HIS A 127 -7.74 7.15 -8.56
C HIS A 127 -6.56 6.20 -8.27
N ASP A 128 -5.61 6.64 -7.45
CA ASP A 128 -4.40 5.87 -7.15
C ASP A 128 -4.72 4.68 -6.23
N MET A 129 -5.73 4.80 -5.36
CA MET A 129 -6.25 3.65 -4.62
C MET A 129 -6.82 2.58 -5.56
N LEU A 130 -7.56 2.95 -6.61
CA LEU A 130 -8.04 2.00 -7.61
C LEU A 130 -6.89 1.33 -8.39
N VAL A 131 -5.79 2.06 -8.64
CA VAL A 131 -4.57 1.47 -9.21
C VAL A 131 -4.00 0.42 -8.26
N GLY A 132 -3.92 0.71 -6.95
CA GLY A 132 -3.49 -0.25 -5.94
C GLY A 132 -4.38 -1.50 -5.88
N LEU A 133 -5.70 -1.32 -5.91
CA LEU A 133 -6.64 -2.45 -5.94
C LEU A 133 -6.54 -3.29 -7.21
N LEU A 134 -6.28 -2.67 -8.35
CA LEU A 134 -6.00 -3.40 -9.58
C LEU A 134 -4.72 -4.25 -9.44
N GLU A 135 -3.70 -3.72 -8.79
CA GLU A 135 -2.48 -4.47 -8.52
C GLU A 135 -2.73 -5.66 -7.58
N LEU A 136 -3.50 -5.44 -6.50
CA LEU A 136 -3.96 -6.51 -5.62
C LEU A 136 -4.70 -7.59 -6.42
N ALA A 137 -5.66 -7.17 -7.26
CA ALA A 137 -6.44 -8.08 -8.11
C ALA A 137 -5.56 -8.87 -9.08
N GLN A 138 -4.43 -8.32 -9.54
CA GLN A 138 -3.49 -8.98 -10.44
C GLN A 138 -2.54 -9.94 -9.71
N GLY A 139 -2.31 -9.75 -8.40
CA GLY A 139 -1.44 -10.57 -7.56
C GLY A 139 -1.96 -11.97 -7.19
N SER A 140 -1.24 -12.63 -6.29
CA SER A 140 -1.59 -13.91 -5.70
C SER A 140 -2.48 -13.70 -4.47
N ILE A 141 -3.78 -13.63 -4.69
CA ILE A 141 -4.80 -13.45 -3.65
C ILE A 141 -5.62 -14.72 -3.44
N SER A 142 -6.30 -14.82 -2.30
CA SER A 142 -7.22 -15.93 -2.01
C SER A 142 -8.52 -15.82 -2.83
N PRO A 143 -9.26 -16.93 -3.02
CA PRO A 143 -10.60 -16.86 -3.61
C PRO A 143 -11.57 -15.99 -2.82
N ALA A 144 -11.44 -15.98 -1.48
CA ALA A 144 -12.29 -15.16 -0.61
C ALA A 144 -12.03 -13.67 -0.83
N CYS A 145 -10.76 -13.26 -0.87
CA CYS A 145 -10.36 -11.89 -1.18
C CYS A 145 -10.80 -11.49 -2.60
N ALA A 146 -10.60 -12.35 -3.60
CA ALA A 146 -11.01 -12.09 -4.98
C ALA A 146 -12.53 -11.86 -5.12
N ALA A 147 -13.33 -12.67 -4.41
CA ALA A 147 -14.79 -12.55 -4.38
C ALA A 147 -15.21 -11.22 -3.72
N ALA A 148 -14.68 -10.92 -2.54
CA ALA A 148 -15.02 -9.70 -1.80
C ALA A 148 -14.57 -8.42 -2.54
N LEU A 149 -13.38 -8.44 -3.17
CA LEU A 149 -12.89 -7.34 -4.00
C LEU A 149 -13.80 -7.08 -5.20
N THR A 150 -14.26 -8.13 -5.87
CA THR A 150 -15.20 -7.98 -7.00
C THR A 150 -16.54 -7.42 -6.51
N GLU A 151 -17.06 -7.91 -5.39
CA GLU A 151 -18.31 -7.41 -4.82
C GLU A 151 -18.21 -5.91 -4.52
N ARG A 152 -17.11 -5.48 -3.89
CA ARG A 152 -16.85 -4.07 -3.57
C ARG A 152 -16.97 -3.14 -4.77
N VAL A 153 -16.30 -3.47 -5.87
CA VAL A 153 -16.26 -2.60 -7.05
C VAL A 153 -17.41 -2.87 -8.03
N GLY A 154 -18.27 -3.85 -7.76
CA GLY A 154 -19.33 -4.29 -8.65
C GLY A 154 -20.34 -3.20 -9.00
N PHE A 155 -20.73 -2.37 -8.02
CA PHE A 155 -21.63 -1.25 -8.26
C PHE A 155 -21.01 -0.23 -9.22
N ASP A 156 -19.75 0.13 -8.99
CA ASP A 156 -19.02 1.12 -9.78
C ASP A 156 -18.72 0.63 -11.20
N ALA A 157 -18.45 -0.66 -11.39
CA ALA A 157 -18.28 -1.25 -12.72
C ALA A 157 -19.54 -1.12 -13.59
N GLY A 158 -20.73 -1.23 -12.99
CA GLY A 158 -22.01 -1.06 -13.69
C GLY A 158 -22.41 0.40 -13.87
N ASN A 159 -22.28 1.19 -12.80
CA ASN A 159 -22.97 2.48 -12.63
C ASN A 159 -22.03 3.69 -12.51
N GLY A 160 -20.73 3.46 -12.30
CA GLY A 160 -19.75 4.52 -12.13
C GLY A 160 -19.54 5.35 -13.40
N ALA A 161 -18.68 6.37 -13.29
CA ALA A 161 -18.28 7.23 -14.41
C ALA A 161 -16.76 7.30 -14.55
N SER A 162 -16.28 7.65 -15.74
CA SER A 162 -14.85 7.95 -16.00
C SER A 162 -13.91 6.81 -15.55
N PHE A 163 -12.81 7.16 -14.87
CA PHE A 163 -11.81 6.23 -14.38
C PHE A 163 -12.38 5.23 -13.37
N ILE A 164 -13.34 5.62 -12.51
CA ILE A 164 -13.93 4.74 -11.50
C ILE A 164 -14.56 3.52 -12.15
N LYS A 165 -15.39 3.73 -13.18
CA LYS A 165 -16.01 2.63 -13.94
C LYS A 165 -14.96 1.76 -14.64
N THR A 166 -13.96 2.41 -15.23
CA THR A 166 -12.92 1.73 -16.02
C THR A 166 -12.09 0.80 -15.12
N TYR A 167 -11.52 1.32 -14.04
CA TYR A 167 -10.73 0.52 -13.10
C TYR A 167 -11.57 -0.54 -12.40
N SER A 168 -12.81 -0.25 -12.01
CA SER A 168 -13.69 -1.25 -11.38
C SER A 168 -13.93 -2.46 -12.30
N ALA A 169 -14.17 -2.22 -13.60
CA ALA A 169 -14.30 -3.30 -14.57
C ALA A 169 -12.99 -4.07 -14.78
N GLU A 170 -11.84 -3.39 -14.76
CA GLU A 170 -10.53 -4.04 -14.89
C GLU A 170 -10.16 -4.89 -13.66
N ILE A 171 -10.47 -4.41 -12.46
CA ILE A 171 -10.31 -5.12 -11.18
C ILE A 171 -11.12 -6.42 -11.21
N ILE A 172 -12.42 -6.35 -11.58
CA ILE A 172 -13.28 -7.53 -11.70
C ILE A 172 -12.66 -8.55 -12.65
N ARG A 173 -12.25 -8.10 -13.85
CA ARG A 173 -11.64 -8.97 -14.85
C ARG A 173 -10.35 -9.63 -14.34
N ALA A 174 -9.52 -8.91 -13.59
CA ALA A 174 -8.27 -9.44 -13.04
C ALA A 174 -8.48 -10.46 -11.91
N ALA A 175 -9.56 -10.30 -11.14
CA ALA A 175 -9.91 -11.17 -10.01
C ALA A 175 -10.78 -12.38 -10.41
N GLU A 176 -11.42 -12.38 -11.58
CA GLU A 176 -12.45 -13.37 -11.96
C GLU A 176 -11.93 -14.81 -11.91
N ASP A 177 -10.76 -15.06 -12.50
CA ASP A 177 -10.16 -16.41 -12.58
C ASP A 177 -9.65 -16.93 -11.22
N LYS A 178 -9.64 -16.08 -10.19
CA LYS A 178 -9.08 -16.38 -8.86
C LYS A 178 -10.15 -16.77 -7.84
N LYS A 179 -11.43 -16.69 -8.20
CA LYS A 179 -12.56 -17.03 -7.33
C LYS A 179 -12.84 -18.54 -7.21
N ALA A 180 -12.16 -19.36 -8.02
CA ALA A 180 -12.41 -20.79 -8.16
C ALA A 180 -11.63 -21.65 -7.17
#